data_AF-A0A931W3H7-F1
#
_entry.id   AF-A0A931W3H7-F1
#
_cell.length_a   1.000
_cell.length_b   1.000
_cell.length_c   1.000
_cell.angle_alpha   90.00
_cell.angle_beta   90.00
_cell.angle_gamma   90.00
#
_symmetry.space_group_name_H-M   'P 1'
#
loop_
_entity.id
_entity.type
_entity.pdbx_description
1 polymer ?
#
loop_
_entity_poly.entity_id
_entity_poly.type
_entity_poly.pdbx_seq_one_letter_code
_entity_poly.pdbx_strand_id
1 'polypeptide(L)' 'VENKTIGIRIEDPNVDFGVMARTYGCWGAGPITEPKDLIKTLREAVKVVKEGKPALVDVVCQMR' A
#
# COMPACT_ATOMS: atom_id res chain seq x y z
N VAL A 1 19.96 -22.01 -10.38
CA VAL A 1 20.18 -20.55 -10.54
C VAL A 1 20.09 -20.28 -12.03
N GLU A 2 18.88 -20.11 -12.57
CA GLU A 2 18.67 -20.03 -14.01
C GLU A 2 17.41 -19.19 -14.22
N ASN A 3 17.48 -18.21 -15.12
CA ASN A 3 16.44 -17.21 -15.45
C ASN A 3 16.48 -15.90 -14.64
N LYS A 4 17.67 -15.32 -14.45
CA LYS A 4 17.76 -13.85 -14.40
C LYS A 4 17.76 -13.33 -15.84
N THR A 5 16.82 -12.42 -16.13
CA THR A 5 16.96 -11.30 -17.09
C THR A 5 16.39 -11.47 -18.51
N ILE A 6 15.11 -11.12 -18.68
CA ILE A 6 14.67 -10.25 -19.79
C ILE A 6 13.92 -9.07 -19.15
N GLY A 7 14.59 -7.92 -19.06
CA GLY A 7 14.04 -6.66 -18.51
C GLY A 7 14.45 -6.33 -17.07
N ILE A 8 14.43 -5.03 -16.73
CA ILE A 8 14.51 -4.52 -15.35
C ILE A 8 13.18 -4.89 -14.68
N ARG A 9 13.15 -6.04 -14.00
CA ARG A 9 11.99 -6.44 -13.20
C ARG A 9 12.12 -5.86 -11.80
N ILE A 10 11.21 -4.95 -11.44
CA ILE A 10 11.11 -4.36 -10.10
C ILE A 10 10.01 -5.12 -9.35
N GLU A 11 10.32 -6.34 -8.94
CA GLU A 11 9.38 -7.20 -8.19
C GLU A 11 9.90 -7.54 -6.79
N ASP A 12 11.20 -7.37 -6.52
CA ASP A 12 11.80 -7.71 -5.23
C ASP A 12 12.76 -6.61 -4.76
N PRO A 13 12.49 -5.94 -3.63
CA PRO A 13 11.29 -6.09 -2.80
C PRO A 13 10.05 -5.50 -3.48
N ASN A 14 8.86 -5.97 -3.08
CA ASN A 14 7.60 -5.32 -3.44
C ASN A 14 7.66 -3.83 -3.09
N VAL A 15 7.12 -2.99 -3.97
CA VAL A 15 7.03 -1.55 -3.73
C VAL A 15 6.07 -1.30 -2.57
N ASP A 16 6.56 -0.63 -1.52
CA ASP A 16 5.72 -0.18 -0.41
C ASP A 16 5.06 1.16 -0.78
N PHE A 17 3.85 1.08 -1.32
CA PHE A 17 3.07 2.26 -1.72
C PHE A 17 2.63 3.10 -0.51
N GLY A 18 2.51 2.49 0.67
CA GLY A 18 2.20 3.19 1.92
C GLY A 18 3.31 4.14 2.34
N VAL A 19 4.57 3.68 2.30
CA VAL A 19 5.76 4.53 2.51
C VAL A 19 5.83 5.63 1.47
N MET A 20 5.65 5.29 0.20
CA MET A 20 5.70 6.28 -0.88
C MET A 20 4.66 7.39 -0.71
N ALA A 21 3.42 7.05 -0.35
CA ALA A 21 2.38 8.04 -0.08
C ALA A 21 2.80 9.04 1.00
N ARG A 22 3.48 8.59 2.06
CA ARG A 22 3.98 9.46 3.13
C ARG A 22 5.01 10.47 2.63
N THR A 23 5.85 10.10 1.67
CA THR A 23 6.84 11.03 1.07
C THR A 23 6.18 12.16 0.27
N TYR A 24 4.98 11.95 -0.25
CA TYR A 24 4.20 12.96 -0.96
C TYR A 24 3.31 13.81 -0.04
N GLY A 25 3.45 13.68 1.28
CA GLY A 25 2.63 14.40 2.26
C GLY A 25 1.21 13.83 2.45
N CYS A 26 0.92 12.67 1.85
CA CYS A 26 -0.30 11.93 2.12
C CYS A 26 -0.17 11.12 3.41
N TRP A 27 -1.29 10.81 4.04
CA TRP A 27 -1.31 9.66 4.95
C TRP A 27 -1.26 8.38 4.11
N GLY A 28 -0.47 7.41 4.54
CA GLY A 28 -0.27 6.15 3.82
C GLY A 28 -0.25 4.97 4.77
N ALA A 29 -1.02 3.94 4.45
CA ALA A 29 -1.06 2.67 5.17
C ALA A 29 -0.95 1.49 4.21
N GLY A 30 -0.25 0.44 4.64
CA GLY A 30 -0.02 -0.78 3.88
C GLY A 30 1.47 -1.10 3.71
N PRO A 31 1.80 -2.23 3.06
CA PRO A 31 0.85 -3.16 2.42
C PRO A 31 -0.01 -3.93 3.44
N ILE A 32 -1.33 -3.94 3.26
CA ILE A 32 -2.27 -4.72 4.08
C ILE A 32 -2.50 -6.07 3.40
N THR A 33 -2.05 -7.14 4.03
CA THR A 33 -2.24 -8.53 3.54
C THR A 33 -3.34 -9.28 4.29
N GLU A 34 -3.64 -8.85 5.52
CA GLU A 34 -4.58 -9.52 6.41
C GLU A 34 -5.96 -8.83 6.38
N PRO A 35 -7.05 -9.52 6.00
CA PRO A 35 -8.37 -8.91 5.89
C PRO A 35 -8.90 -8.29 7.20
N LYS A 36 -8.49 -8.82 8.36
CA LYS A 36 -8.88 -8.32 9.68
C LYS A 36 -8.39 -6.90 9.97
N ASP A 37 -7.26 -6.50 9.39
CA ASP A 37 -6.65 -5.19 9.65
C ASP A 37 -7.28 -4.10 8.78
N LEU A 38 -7.96 -4.48 7.70
CA LEU A 38 -8.57 -3.57 6.73
C LEU A 38 -9.62 -2.65 7.37
N ILE A 39 -10.51 -3.18 8.21
CA ILE A 39 -11.60 -2.39 8.81
C ILE A 39 -11.04 -1.27 9.70
N LYS A 40 -10.01 -1.58 10.49
CA LYS A 40 -9.36 -0.60 11.37
C LYS A 40 -8.69 0.48 10.52
N THR A 41 -7.91 0.09 9.52
CA THR A 41 -7.19 1.02 8.66
C THR A 41 -8.10 1.92 7.84
N LEU A 42 -9.22 1.40 7.32
CA LEU A 42 -10.21 2.21 6.61
C LEU A 42 -10.87 3.26 7.54
N ARG A 43 -11.14 2.91 8.80
CA ARG A 43 -11.69 3.88 9.77
C ARG A 43 -10.71 5.02 10.04
N GLU A 44 -9.42 4.72 10.13
CA GLU A 44 -8.36 5.72 10.30
C GLU A 44 -8.23 6.59 9.04
N ALA A 45 -8.20 5.99 7.85
CA ALA A 45 -8.16 6.70 6.58
C ALA A 45 -9.33 7.71 6.43
N VAL A 46 -10.54 7.30 6.81
CA VAL A 46 -11.71 8.19 6.77
C VAL A 46 -11.56 9.39 7.70
N LYS A 47 -10.94 9.24 8.88
CA LYS A 47 -10.67 10.38 9.77
C LYS A 47 -9.73 11.37 9.11
N VAL A 48 -8.65 10.89 8.51
CA VAL A 48 -7.68 11.73 7.80
C VAL A 48 -8.33 12.52 6.65
N VAL A 49 -9.16 11.86 5.85
CA VAL A 49 -9.89 12.53 4.74
C VAL A 49 -10.84 13.59 5.27
N LYS A 50 -11.52 13.33 6.41
CA LYS A 50 -12.38 14.33 7.06
C LYS A 50 -11.62 15.52 7.63
N GLU A 51 -10.34 15.37 7.96
CA GLU A 51 -9.43 16.45 8.35
C GLU A 51 -8.87 17.23 7.15
N GLY A 52 -9.29 16.89 5.92
CA GLY A 52 -8.88 17.59 4.69
C GLY A 52 -7.56 17.13 4.10
N LYS A 53 -7.02 15.98 4.56
CA LYS A 53 -5.76 15.41 4.04
C LYS A 53 -6.02 14.18 3.16
N PRO A 54 -5.24 13.96 2.09
CA PRO A 54 -5.34 12.75 1.29
C PRO A 54 -4.83 11.52 2.07
N ALA A 55 -5.47 10.37 1.84
CA ALA A 55 -5.16 9.08 2.47
C ALA A 55 -5.06 7.97 1.42
N LEU A 56 -3.97 7.20 1.45
CA LEU A 56 -3.75 6.01 0.64
C LEU A 56 -3.78 4.76 1.52
N VAL A 57 -4.54 3.74 1.08
CA VAL A 57 -4.61 2.41 1.70
C VAL A 57 -4.20 1.40 0.64
N ASP A 58 -3.03 0.78 0.81
CA ASP A 58 -2.51 -0.27 -0.06
C ASP A 58 -2.95 -1.65 0.45
N VAL A 59 -3.71 -2.39 -0.35
CA VAL A 59 -4.34 -3.67 0.02
C VAL A 59 -3.97 -4.73 -1.00
N VAL A 60 -3.39 -5.82 -0.52
CA VAL A 60 -3.07 -6.99 -1.33
C VAL A 60 -4.29 -7.91 -1.39
N CYS A 61 -4.80 -8.14 -2.60
CA CYS A 61 -5.97 -8.98 -2.85
C CYS A 61 -5.60 -10.18 -3.73
N GLN A 62 -6.28 -11.32 -3.52
CA GLN A 62 -6.18 -12.47 -4.41
C GLN A 62 -7.12 -12.32 -5.62
N MET A 63 -6.67 -12.75 -6.80
CA MET A 63 -7.52 -12.83 -7.99
C MET A 63 -8.51 -14.00 -7.84
N ARG A 64 -9.77 -13.81 -8.24
CA ARG A 64 -10.84 -14.82 -8.13
C ARG A 64 -10.95 -15.66 -9.39
#